data_AF-A0A949IQN1-F1
#
_entry.id   AF-A0A949IQN1-F1
#
_cell.length_a   1.000
_cell.length_b   1.000
_cell.length_c   1.000
_cell.angle_alpha   90.00
_cell.angle_beta   90.00
_cell.angle_gamma   90.00
#
_symmetry.space_group_name_H-M   'P 1'
#
loop_
_entity.id
_entity.type
_entity.pdbx_description
1 polymer ?
#
loop_
_entity_poly.entity_id
_entity_poly.type
_entity_poly.pdbx_seq_one_letter_code
_entity_poly.pdbx_strand_id
1 'polypeptide(L)'
;MPDMPPAAQKYPLKHYAFIDGLRALAILPVVFFHFNIAHMTGGYVGVDVFFVLSGFLITGLIRRQIETGKFSLVHFYERRCRRILPPLFMTCFFSVIAAYFLFMPYDFLQFSRVLGGISFFGSNFILARWTSYFAHPDSSKPLLHTWSLAVEEQFYVIFPLLLIFFSKIFKNRIAAIRIAVYALFCVSFALSVMFLHS
;
A
#
# COMPACT_ATOMS: atom_id res chain seq x y z
N MET A 1 -39.23 14.96 38.98
CA MET A 1 -38.80 15.34 37.60
C MET A 1 -37.55 14.51 37.33
N PRO A 2 -37.58 13.46 36.48
CA PRO A 2 -36.42 12.60 36.30
C PRO A 2 -35.36 13.32 35.45
N ASP A 3 -34.12 13.29 35.95
CA ASP A 3 -32.95 13.92 35.36
C ASP A 3 -32.73 13.44 33.91
N MET A 4 -32.59 14.38 32.98
CA MET A 4 -32.19 14.06 31.61
C MET A 4 -30.76 13.50 31.60
N PRO A 5 -30.46 12.44 30.84
CA PRO A 5 -29.10 11.96 30.69
C PRO A 5 -28.22 13.06 30.04
N PRO A 6 -26.96 13.22 30.47
CA PRO A 6 -26.07 14.24 29.92
C PRO A 6 -25.89 14.05 28.41
N ALA A 7 -25.98 15.16 27.68
CA ALA A 7 -25.83 15.21 26.23
C ALA A 7 -24.55 14.48 25.79
N ALA A 8 -24.70 13.55 24.86
CA ALA A 8 -23.61 12.73 24.33
C ALA A 8 -22.42 13.60 23.90
N GLN A 9 -21.32 13.50 24.65
CA GLN A 9 -20.07 14.20 24.39
C GLN A 9 -19.53 13.79 23.01
N LYS A 10 -19.59 14.70 22.04
CA LYS A 10 -18.94 14.53 20.72
C LYS A 10 -17.43 14.58 20.94
N TYR A 11 -16.79 13.44 21.22
CA TYR A 11 -15.33 13.37 21.24
C TYR A 11 -14.79 13.78 19.86
N PRO A 12 -14.02 14.88 19.75
CA PRO A 12 -13.37 15.24 18.51
C PRO A 12 -12.37 14.14 18.15
N LEU A 13 -12.30 13.86 16.86
CA LEU A 13 -11.71 12.63 16.34
C LEU A 13 -10.21 12.68 16.53
N LYS A 14 -9.68 11.81 17.39
CA LYS A 14 -8.24 11.63 17.55
C LYS A 14 -7.70 11.04 16.25
N HIS A 15 -7.28 11.90 15.33
CA HIS A 15 -6.43 11.54 14.22
C HIS A 15 -5.16 10.97 14.83
N TYR A 16 -4.87 9.69 14.58
CA TYR A 16 -3.70 9.03 15.13
C TYR A 16 -2.46 9.45 14.35
N ALA A 17 -2.07 10.74 14.45
CA ALA A 17 -0.87 11.29 13.84
C ALA A 17 0.38 10.47 14.17
N PHE A 18 0.41 9.85 15.36
CA PHE A 18 1.45 8.91 15.76
C PHE A 18 1.56 7.69 14.84
N ILE A 19 0.45 7.16 14.30
CA ILE A 19 0.48 6.02 13.37
C ILE A 19 1.03 6.44 12.01
N ASP A 20 0.70 7.64 11.54
CA ASP A 20 1.35 8.19 10.34
C ASP A 20 2.85 8.42 10.56
N GLY A 21 3.25 8.82 11.78
CA GLY A 21 4.66 8.85 12.21
C GLY A 21 5.32 7.47 12.21
N LEU A 22 4.64 6.43 12.70
CA LEU A 22 5.13 5.05 12.64
C LEU A 22 5.27 4.55 11.21
N ARG A 23 4.36 4.93 10.30
CA ARG A 23 4.48 4.60 8.86
C ARG A 23 5.70 5.27 8.26
N ALA A 24 5.97 6.54 8.59
CA ALA A 24 7.18 7.22 8.16
C ALA A 24 8.44 6.54 8.71
N LEU A 25 8.43 6.13 9.98
CA LEU A 25 9.54 5.40 10.60
C LEU A 25 9.77 4.04 9.93
N ALA A 26 8.70 3.32 9.56
CA ALA A 26 8.75 2.03 8.88
C ALA A 26 9.41 2.10 7.50
N ILE A 27 9.44 3.28 6.86
CA ILE A 27 10.12 3.49 5.58
C ILE A 27 11.65 3.63 5.76
N LEU A 28 12.14 4.06 6.93
CA LEU A 28 13.58 4.30 7.14
C LEU A 28 14.45 3.06 6.89
N PRO A 29 14.12 1.85 7.38
CA PRO A 29 14.89 0.65 7.05
C PRO A 29 14.93 0.35 5.55
N VAL A 30 13.85 0.67 4.82
CA VAL A 30 13.78 0.50 3.36
C VAL A 30 14.75 1.43 2.66
N VAL A 31 14.78 2.69 3.08
CA VAL A 31 15.69 3.71 2.54
C VAL A 31 17.14 3.33 2.85
N PHE A 32 17.47 3.04 4.11
CA PHE A 32 18.83 2.67 4.50
C PHE A 32 19.33 1.41 3.79
N PHE A 33 18.46 0.42 3.58
CA PHE A 33 18.77 -0.75 2.78
C PHE A 33 19.15 -0.38 1.33
N HIS A 34 18.35 0.46 0.66
CA HIS A 34 18.62 0.84 -0.74
C HIS A 34 19.83 1.75 -0.91
N PHE A 35 20.21 2.52 0.11
CA PHE A 35 21.43 3.33 0.09
C PHE A 35 22.65 2.61 0.66
N ASN A 36 22.53 1.32 1.02
CA ASN A 36 23.58 0.53 1.68
C ASN A 36 24.18 1.25 2.91
N ILE A 37 23.34 1.98 3.64
CA ILE A 37 23.75 2.73 4.83
C ILE A 37 23.82 1.75 6.01
N ALA A 38 24.90 1.85 6.79
CA ALA A 38 25.13 1.05 8.00
C ALA A 38 25.05 -0.47 7.80
N HIS A 39 25.28 -0.96 6.57
CA HIS A 39 25.16 -2.39 6.21
C HIS A 39 23.84 -3.02 6.65
N MET A 40 22.76 -2.22 6.69
CA MET A 40 21.47 -2.69 7.14
C MET A 40 20.93 -3.77 6.20
N THR A 41 20.74 -4.96 6.76
CA THR A 41 19.92 -6.02 6.17
C THR A 41 18.49 -5.89 6.71
N GLY A 42 17.50 -6.44 6.01
CA GLY A 42 16.12 -6.44 6.53
C GLY A 42 15.22 -5.29 6.12
N GLY A 43 15.51 -4.57 5.02
CA GLY A 43 14.63 -3.52 4.51
C GLY A 43 13.18 -3.97 4.26
N TYR A 44 12.96 -5.27 4.01
CA TYR A 44 11.63 -5.87 3.85
C TYR A 44 10.74 -5.77 5.10
N VAL A 45 11.32 -5.79 6.30
CA VAL A 45 10.56 -5.65 7.55
C VAL A 45 9.87 -4.28 7.59
N GLY A 46 10.56 -3.24 7.12
CA GLY A 46 9.99 -1.90 7.04
C GLY A 46 8.77 -1.85 6.11
N VAL A 47 8.85 -2.53 4.97
CA VAL A 47 7.75 -2.67 4.02
C VAL A 47 6.56 -3.39 4.67
N ASP A 48 6.79 -4.52 5.34
CA ASP A 48 5.74 -5.31 5.99
C ASP A 48 5.00 -4.49 7.07
N VAL A 49 5.74 -3.80 7.94
CA VAL A 49 5.17 -2.95 8.98
C VAL A 49 4.35 -1.81 8.36
N PHE A 50 4.87 -1.17 7.30
CA PHE A 50 4.17 -0.11 6.59
C PHE A 50 2.82 -0.59 6.01
N PHE A 51 2.77 -1.78 5.42
CA PHE A 51 1.52 -2.36 4.88
C PHE A 51 0.53 -2.71 5.99
N VAL A 52 0.98 -3.31 7.10
CA VAL A 52 0.12 -3.63 8.24
C VAL A 52 -0.53 -2.37 8.83
N LEU A 53 0.27 -1.32 9.05
CA LEU A 53 -0.23 -0.05 9.57
C LEU A 53 -1.21 0.63 8.59
N SER A 54 -0.94 0.54 7.28
CA SER A 54 -1.84 1.05 6.25
C SER A 54 -3.18 0.32 6.27
N GLY A 55 -3.16 -1.02 6.34
CA GLY A 55 -4.37 -1.84 6.48
C GLY A 55 -5.19 -1.50 7.71
N PHE A 56 -4.55 -1.32 8.87
CA PHE A 56 -5.19 -0.91 10.11
C PHE A 56 -5.93 0.44 9.96
N LEU A 57 -5.24 1.46 9.41
CA LEU A 57 -5.82 2.80 9.25
C LEU A 57 -7.01 2.82 8.29
N ILE A 58 -6.89 2.17 7.12
CA ILE A 58 -7.98 2.13 6.13
C ILE A 58 -9.18 1.39 6.70
N THR A 59 -8.95 0.25 7.36
CA THR A 59 -10.03 -0.54 7.97
C THR A 59 -10.81 0.33 8.96
N GLY A 60 -10.10 1.02 9.86
CA GLY A 60 -10.72 1.93 10.82
C GLY A 60 -11.50 3.06 10.15
N LEU A 61 -10.93 3.69 9.12
CA LEU A 61 -11.56 4.76 8.35
C LEU A 61 -12.85 4.28 7.67
N ILE A 62 -12.77 3.20 6.90
CA ILE A 62 -13.89 2.65 6.13
C ILE A 62 -14.99 2.18 7.06
N ARG A 63 -14.65 1.34 8.05
CA ARG A 63 -15.62 0.79 9.01
C ARG A 63 -16.44 1.91 9.64
N ARG A 64 -15.76 2.96 10.10
CA ARG A 64 -16.40 4.09 10.77
C ARG A 64 -17.27 4.93 9.83
N GLN A 65 -16.83 5.15 8.60
CA GLN A 65 -17.63 5.85 7.60
C GLN A 65 -18.86 5.02 7.19
N ILE A 66 -18.76 3.68 7.16
CA ILE A 66 -19.92 2.81 6.92
C ILE A 66 -20.88 2.85 8.10
N GLU A 67 -20.39 2.75 9.34
CA GLU A 67 -21.23 2.81 10.56
C GLU A 67 -22.00 4.13 10.67
N THR A 68 -21.43 5.22 10.14
CA THR A 68 -22.08 6.54 10.10
C THR A 68 -22.88 6.82 8.83
N GLY A 69 -22.94 5.86 7.89
CA GLY A 69 -23.63 6.02 6.61
C GLY A 69 -23.01 7.03 5.64
N LYS A 70 -21.77 7.47 5.91
CA LYS A 70 -21.06 8.53 5.16
C LYS A 70 -19.98 8.00 4.22
N PHE A 71 -19.85 6.68 4.07
CA PHE A 71 -18.83 6.11 3.21
C PHE A 71 -19.18 6.32 1.73
N SER A 72 -18.28 7.00 1.01
CA SER A 72 -18.34 7.14 -0.44
C SER A 72 -17.04 6.61 -1.04
N LEU A 73 -17.17 5.61 -1.90
CA LEU A 73 -16.04 5.00 -2.59
C LEU A 73 -15.35 6.01 -3.52
N VAL A 74 -16.14 6.86 -4.18
CA VAL A 74 -15.64 7.93 -5.05
C VAL A 74 -14.78 8.91 -4.25
N HIS A 75 -15.29 9.43 -3.12
CA HIS A 75 -14.52 10.34 -2.27
C HIS A 75 -13.30 9.68 -1.61
N PHE A 76 -13.34 8.37 -1.41
CA PHE A 76 -12.18 7.63 -0.93
C PHE A 76 -11.05 7.66 -1.97
N TYR A 77 -11.32 7.24 -3.21
CA TYR A 77 -10.30 7.23 -4.26
C TYR A 77 -9.87 8.64 -4.68
N GLU A 78 -10.80 9.59 -4.75
CA GLU A 78 -10.54 10.97 -5.11
C GLU A 78 -9.48 11.63 -4.19
N ARG A 79 -9.60 11.43 -2.87
CA ARG A 79 -8.61 11.93 -1.89
C ARG A 79 -7.24 11.28 -2.09
N ARG A 80 -7.20 10.00 -2.44
CA ARG A 80 -5.94 9.28 -2.70
C ARG A 80 -5.29 9.77 -3.98
N CYS A 81 -6.04 9.88 -5.07
CA CYS A 81 -5.56 10.38 -6.35
C CYS A 81 -4.93 11.78 -6.19
N ARG A 82 -5.60 12.70 -5.48
CA ARG A 82 -5.05 14.04 -5.20
C ARG A 82 -3.76 14.04 -4.36
N ARG A 83 -3.54 13.01 -3.55
CA ARG A 83 -2.34 12.89 -2.73
C ARG A 83 -1.17 12.23 -3.49
N ILE A 84 -1.45 11.27 -4.36
CA ILE A 84 -0.44 10.36 -4.93
C ILE A 84 -0.07 10.73 -6.35
N LEU A 85 -1.05 11.13 -7.17
CA LEU A 85 -0.79 11.44 -8.59
C LEU A 85 0.15 12.64 -8.77
N PRO A 86 0.02 13.77 -8.05
CA PRO A 86 0.91 14.90 -8.29
C PRO A 86 2.39 14.58 -8.02
N PRO A 87 2.77 13.97 -6.87
CA PRO A 87 4.15 13.53 -6.66
C PRO A 87 4.60 12.50 -7.71
N LEU A 88 3.75 11.52 -8.04
CA LEU A 88 4.09 10.48 -9.02
C LEU A 88 4.38 11.07 -10.41
N PHE A 89 3.55 12.00 -10.89
CA PHE A 89 3.76 12.66 -12.17
C PHE A 89 5.05 13.47 -12.18
N MET A 90 5.35 14.19 -11.10
CA MET A 90 6.60 14.93 -10.99
C MET A 90 7.82 14.00 -11.02
N THR A 91 7.80 12.92 -10.23
CA THR A 91 8.86 11.91 -10.25
C THR A 91 9.04 11.33 -11.65
N CYS A 92 7.97 10.89 -12.30
CA CYS A 92 8.02 10.34 -13.65
C CYS A 92 8.57 11.36 -14.65
N PHE A 93 8.10 12.61 -14.60
CA PHE A 93 8.52 13.67 -15.50
C PHE A 93 10.02 13.94 -15.41
N PHE A 94 10.54 14.18 -14.20
CA PHE A 94 11.97 14.41 -14.02
C PHE A 94 12.81 13.16 -14.32
N SER A 95 12.30 11.96 -14.00
CA SER A 95 12.98 10.72 -14.36
C SER A 95 13.06 10.50 -15.88
N VAL A 96 12.03 10.87 -16.65
CA VAL A 96 12.07 10.81 -18.12
C VAL A 96 13.13 11.75 -18.68
N ILE A 97 13.19 12.99 -18.17
CA ILE A 97 14.21 13.97 -18.57
C ILE A 97 15.60 13.42 -18.26
N ALA A 98 15.83 12.93 -17.05
CA ALA A 98 17.12 12.36 -16.65
C ALA A 98 17.49 11.13 -17.50
N ALA A 99 16.56 10.21 -17.72
CA ALA A 99 16.77 9.00 -18.52
C ALA A 99 17.15 9.35 -19.97
N TYR A 100 16.54 10.38 -20.56
CA TYR A 100 16.87 10.81 -21.92
C TYR A 100 18.34 11.21 -22.09
N PHE A 101 18.94 11.85 -21.08
CA PHE A 101 20.35 12.28 -21.13
C PHE A 101 21.34 11.24 -20.63
N LEU A 102 20.93 10.35 -19.72
CA LEU A 102 21.83 9.45 -19.01
C LEU A 102 21.82 8.01 -19.55
N PHE A 103 20.74 7.56 -20.19
CA PHE A 103 20.57 6.13 -20.51
C PHE A 103 20.96 5.79 -21.95
N MET A 104 21.53 4.59 -22.12
CA MET A 104 21.71 3.98 -23.42
C MET A 104 20.35 3.54 -24.00
N PRO A 105 20.21 3.35 -25.32
CA PRO A 105 18.93 3.02 -25.96
C PRO A 105 18.24 1.78 -25.35
N TYR A 106 19.02 0.76 -24.98
CA TYR A 106 18.49 -0.43 -24.32
C TYR A 106 17.91 -0.12 -22.94
N ASP A 107 18.63 0.63 -22.09
CA ASP A 107 18.16 0.99 -20.75
C ASP A 107 16.96 1.93 -20.81
N PHE A 108 16.92 2.84 -21.80
CA PHE A 108 15.77 3.71 -22.04
C PHE A 108 14.52 2.92 -22.43
N LEU A 109 14.66 1.88 -23.28
CA LEU A 109 13.57 0.98 -23.61
C LEU A 109 13.05 0.27 -22.35
N GLN A 110 13.96 -0.21 -21.50
CA GLN A 110 13.57 -0.86 -20.25
C GLN A 110 12.86 0.12 -19.30
N PHE A 111 13.41 1.32 -19.12
CA PHE A 111 12.77 2.40 -18.36
C PHE A 111 11.35 2.72 -18.87
N SER A 112 11.15 2.83 -20.19
CA SER A 112 9.85 3.14 -20.78
C SER A 112 8.78 2.08 -20.50
N ARG A 113 9.15 0.79 -20.42
CA ARG A 113 8.22 -0.28 -20.05
C ARG A 113 7.78 -0.14 -18.60
N VAL A 114 8.70 0.18 -17.69
CA VAL A 114 8.37 0.44 -16.28
C VAL A 114 7.43 1.64 -16.17
N LEU A 115 7.68 2.71 -16.93
CA LEU A 115 6.81 3.89 -17.01
C LEU A 115 5.40 3.55 -17.50
N GLY A 116 5.28 2.69 -18.52
CA GLY A 116 4.00 2.15 -18.95
C GLY A 116 3.28 1.36 -17.85
N GLY A 117 4.02 0.55 -17.08
CA GLY A 117 3.48 -0.17 -15.92
C GLY A 117 2.99 0.76 -14.80
N ILE A 118 3.70 1.84 -14.53
CA ILE A 118 3.30 2.84 -13.51
C ILE A 118 1.91 3.42 -13.80
N SER A 119 1.58 3.64 -15.07
CA SER A 119 0.30 4.25 -15.49
C SER A 119 -0.93 3.47 -15.01
N PHE A 120 -0.78 2.16 -14.79
CA PHE A 120 -1.83 1.28 -14.30
C PHE A 120 -1.52 0.68 -12.92
N PHE A 121 -0.56 1.24 -12.19
CA PHE A 121 -0.04 0.68 -10.94
C PHE A 121 0.35 -0.81 -11.07
N GLY A 122 0.95 -1.18 -12.21
CA GLY A 122 1.41 -2.53 -12.55
C GLY A 122 2.93 -2.63 -12.71
N SER A 123 3.69 -1.61 -12.30
CA SER A 123 5.15 -1.61 -12.40
C SER A 123 5.81 -2.74 -11.60
N ASN A 124 5.17 -3.19 -10.51
CA ASN A 124 5.65 -4.33 -9.72
C ASN A 124 5.78 -5.62 -10.55
N PHE A 125 4.84 -5.89 -11.47
CA PHE A 125 4.89 -7.08 -12.33
C PHE A 125 5.98 -6.99 -13.40
N ILE A 126 6.23 -5.79 -13.92
CA ILE A 126 7.30 -5.55 -14.90
C ILE A 126 8.65 -5.69 -14.22
N LEU A 127 8.83 -5.02 -13.07
CA LEU A 127 10.07 -5.05 -12.30
C LEU A 127 10.37 -6.47 -11.79
N ALA A 128 9.37 -7.24 -11.37
CA ALA A 128 9.55 -8.62 -10.89
C ALA A 128 10.15 -9.57 -11.95
N ARG A 129 10.01 -9.26 -13.24
CA ARG A 129 10.64 -10.04 -14.32
C ARG A 129 12.12 -9.69 -14.52
N TRP A 130 12.58 -8.56 -14.00
CA TRP A 130 13.93 -8.03 -14.24
C TRP A 130 14.80 -7.98 -12.98
N THR A 131 14.19 -7.80 -11.80
CA THR A 131 14.91 -7.68 -10.54
C THR A 131 13.99 -8.01 -9.36
N SER A 132 14.60 -8.34 -8.22
CA SER A 132 13.91 -8.25 -6.94
C SER A 132 13.91 -6.80 -6.43
N TYR A 133 12.86 -6.42 -5.70
CA TYR A 133 12.80 -5.12 -5.02
C TYR A 133 13.91 -4.96 -3.97
N PHE A 134 14.33 -6.07 -3.35
CA PHE A 134 15.45 -6.09 -2.40
C PHE A 134 16.75 -6.62 -3.01
N ALA A 135 16.90 -6.54 -4.34
CA ALA A 135 18.19 -6.81 -4.98
C ALA A 135 19.21 -5.72 -4.58
N HIS A 136 20.50 -6.00 -4.76
CA HIS A 136 21.54 -5.00 -4.50
C HIS A 136 21.25 -3.70 -5.27
N PRO A 137 21.46 -2.53 -4.63
CA PRO A 137 21.19 -1.25 -5.25
C PRO A 137 21.91 -1.12 -6.58
N ASP A 138 21.12 -0.95 -7.64
CA ASP A 138 21.63 -0.84 -9.00
C ASP A 138 21.19 0.51 -9.56
N SER A 139 22.18 1.37 -9.83
CA SER A 139 21.97 2.71 -10.35
C SER A 139 21.25 2.75 -11.71
N SER A 140 21.18 1.62 -12.42
CA SER A 140 20.44 1.50 -13.69
C SER A 140 18.91 1.45 -13.53
N LYS A 141 18.37 1.43 -12.30
CA LYS A 141 16.92 1.19 -12.03
C LYS A 141 16.24 2.33 -11.23
N PRO A 142 16.16 3.56 -11.78
CA PRO A 142 15.75 4.78 -11.07
C PRO A 142 14.29 4.80 -10.58
N LEU A 143 13.48 3.79 -10.95
CA LEU A 143 12.06 3.69 -10.58
C LEU A 143 11.73 2.41 -9.78
N LEU A 144 12.73 1.73 -9.22
CA LEU A 144 12.51 0.50 -8.45
C LEU A 144 11.53 0.71 -7.27
N HIS A 145 11.59 1.87 -6.63
CA HIS A 145 10.69 2.27 -5.54
C HIS A 145 9.21 2.26 -5.93
N THR A 146 8.87 2.37 -7.23
CA THR A 146 7.48 2.31 -7.70
C THR A 146 6.85 0.92 -7.57
N TRP A 147 7.67 -0.11 -7.36
CA TRP A 147 7.20 -1.46 -7.05
C TRP A 147 6.29 -1.47 -5.80
N SER A 148 6.73 -0.86 -4.70
CA SER A 148 5.96 -0.86 -3.44
C SER A 148 4.72 0.01 -3.56
N LEU A 149 4.82 1.14 -4.29
CA LEU A 149 3.67 2.00 -4.59
C LEU A 149 2.60 1.28 -5.42
N ALA A 150 2.99 0.51 -6.43
CA ALA A 150 2.07 -0.29 -7.23
C ALA A 150 1.32 -1.31 -6.37
N VAL A 151 2.03 -2.03 -5.49
CA VAL A 151 1.43 -2.97 -4.54
C VAL A 151 0.51 -2.24 -3.54
N GLU A 152 0.89 -1.05 -3.07
CA GLU A 152 0.05 -0.19 -2.23
C GLU A 152 -1.28 0.12 -2.92
N GLU A 153 -1.25 0.66 -4.14
CA GLU A 153 -2.48 1.06 -4.83
C GLU A 153 -3.35 -0.15 -5.19
N GLN A 154 -2.77 -1.28 -5.58
CA GLN A 154 -3.52 -2.54 -5.75
C GLN A 154 -4.24 -2.93 -4.46
N PHE A 155 -3.56 -2.86 -3.32
CA PHE A 155 -4.16 -3.10 -2.01
C PHE A 155 -5.30 -2.11 -1.73
N TYR A 156 -5.13 -0.81 -1.99
CA TYR A 156 -6.20 0.18 -1.77
C TYR A 156 -7.36 0.09 -2.76
N VAL A 157 -7.19 -0.52 -3.93
CA VAL A 157 -8.31 -0.81 -4.82
C VAL A 157 -9.11 -2.00 -4.29
N ILE A 158 -8.43 -3.10 -3.98
CA ILE A 158 -9.07 -4.37 -3.62
C ILE A 158 -9.68 -4.33 -2.21
N PHE A 159 -8.93 -3.81 -1.24
CA PHE A 159 -9.27 -3.93 0.18
C PHE A 159 -10.56 -3.22 0.60
N PRO A 160 -10.84 -1.97 0.18
CA PRO A 160 -12.11 -1.30 0.44
C PRO A 160 -13.31 -2.06 -0.13
N LEU A 161 -13.18 -2.59 -1.35
CA LEU A 161 -14.24 -3.35 -2.01
C LEU A 161 -14.56 -4.63 -1.24
N LEU A 162 -13.52 -5.36 -0.80
CA LEU A 162 -13.69 -6.53 0.06
C LEU A 162 -14.38 -6.16 1.37
N LEU A 163 -13.94 -5.11 2.06
CA LEU A 163 -14.55 -4.69 3.32
C LEU A 163 -16.03 -4.34 3.15
N ILE A 164 -16.41 -3.63 2.08
CA ILE A 164 -17.81 -3.30 1.79
C ILE A 164 -18.61 -4.58 1.51
N PHE A 165 -18.07 -5.47 0.67
CA PHE A 165 -18.69 -6.74 0.32
C PHE A 165 -18.97 -7.59 1.57
N PHE A 166 -17.96 -7.82 2.40
CA PHE A 166 -18.11 -8.55 3.67
C PHE A 166 -19.06 -7.85 4.64
N SER A 167 -19.06 -6.51 4.70
CA SER A 167 -19.95 -5.75 5.57
C SER A 167 -21.44 -5.86 5.21
N LYS A 168 -21.74 -6.17 3.94
CA LYS A 168 -23.12 -6.36 3.44
C LYS A 168 -23.62 -7.79 3.60
N ILE A 169 -22.74 -8.78 3.43
CA ILE A 169 -23.12 -10.20 3.48
C ILE A 169 -23.29 -10.68 4.92
N PHE A 170 -22.43 -10.24 5.82
CA PHE A 170 -22.40 -10.78 7.17
C PHE A 170 -22.95 -9.77 8.19
N LYS A 171 -24.07 -10.13 8.82
CA LYS A 171 -24.65 -9.35 9.94
C LYS A 171 -23.65 -9.15 11.08
N ASN A 172 -22.82 -10.16 11.38
CA ASN A 172 -21.72 -10.07 12.33
C ASN A 172 -20.39 -9.85 11.59
N ARG A 173 -20.06 -8.57 11.37
CA ARG A 173 -18.90 -8.14 10.58
C ARG A 173 -17.55 -8.65 11.11
N ILE A 174 -17.43 -8.83 12.43
CA ILE A 174 -16.20 -9.33 13.05
C ILE A 174 -16.01 -10.83 12.75
N ALA A 175 -17.10 -11.61 12.82
CA ALA A 175 -17.05 -13.04 12.48
C ALA A 175 -16.67 -13.25 11.01
N ALA A 176 -17.20 -12.42 10.11
CA ALA A 176 -16.89 -12.45 8.68
C ALA A 176 -15.41 -12.20 8.38
N ILE A 177 -14.86 -11.13 8.96
CA ILE A 177 -13.45 -10.77 8.80
C ILE A 177 -12.57 -11.88 9.35
N ARG A 178 -12.90 -12.44 10.52
CA ARG A 178 -12.17 -13.59 11.08
C ARG A 178 -12.20 -14.79 10.13
N ILE A 179 -13.37 -15.18 9.63
CA ILE A 179 -13.51 -16.29 8.68
C ILE A 179 -12.70 -16.04 7.42
N ALA A 180 -12.77 -14.83 6.85
CA ALA A 180 -12.00 -14.47 5.66
C ALA A 180 -10.48 -14.54 5.90
N VAL A 181 -10.01 -14.06 7.06
CA VAL A 181 -8.59 -14.15 7.45
C VAL A 181 -8.15 -15.60 7.66
N TYR A 182 -8.95 -16.41 8.34
CA TYR A 182 -8.66 -17.84 8.52
C TYR A 182 -8.66 -18.61 7.21
N ALA A 183 -9.65 -18.35 6.33
CA ALA A 183 -9.70 -18.96 5.01
C ALA A 183 -8.48 -18.60 4.18
N LEU A 184 -8.09 -17.31 4.17
CA LEU A 184 -6.90 -16.84 3.48
C LEU A 184 -5.63 -17.49 4.04
N PHE A 185 -5.51 -17.59 5.37
CA PHE A 185 -4.39 -18.26 6.02
C PHE A 185 -4.31 -19.74 5.62
N CYS A 186 -5.42 -20.48 5.68
CA CYS A 186 -5.46 -21.89 5.30
C CYS A 186 -5.12 -22.11 3.82
N VAL A 187 -5.66 -21.28 2.92
CA VAL A 187 -5.35 -21.34 1.48
C VAL A 187 -3.87 -21.02 1.23
N SER A 188 -3.35 -19.97 1.85
CA SER A 188 -1.93 -19.60 1.74
C SER A 188 -1.02 -20.70 2.26
N PHE A 189 -1.38 -21.32 3.39
CA PHE A 189 -0.61 -22.42 3.98
C PHE A 189 -0.65 -23.66 3.08
N ALA A 190 -1.82 -24.03 2.55
CA ALA A 190 -1.97 -25.16 1.65
C ALA A 190 -1.15 -24.97 0.36
N LEU A 191 -1.25 -23.79 -0.27
CA LEU A 191 -0.45 -23.46 -1.45
C LEU A 191 1.05 -23.52 -1.17
N SER A 192 1.49 -22.98 -0.03
CA SER A 192 2.91 -23.04 0.39
C SER A 192 3.39 -24.49 0.50
N VAL A 193 2.63 -25.36 1.16
CA VAL A 193 2.97 -26.79 1.30
C VAL A 193 2.98 -27.51 -0.05
N MET A 194 2.05 -27.19 -0.95
CA MET A 194 2.01 -27.75 -2.29
C MET A 194 3.23 -27.33 -3.11
N PHE A 195 3.58 -26.04 -3.12
CA PHE A 195 4.77 -25.53 -3.80
C PHE A 195 6.09 -26.05 -3.22
N LEU A 196 6.13 -26.42 -1.93
CA LEU A 196 7.31 -27.01 -1.32
C LEU A 196 7.51 -28.49 -1.68
N HIS A 197 6.42 -29.19 -2.01
CA HIS A 197 6.42 -30.61 -2.38
C HIS A 197 6.27 -30.87 -3.89
N SER A 198 6.26 -29.82 -4.70
CA SER A 198 6.27 -29.89 -6.18
C SER A 198 7.67 -29.58 -6.71
#